data_AF-A0A2H0S9P2-F1
#
_entry.id   AF-A0A2H0S9P2-F1
#
_cell.length_a   1.000
_cell.length_b   1.000
_cell.length_c   1.000
_cell.angle_alpha   90.00
_cell.angle_beta   90.00
_cell.angle_gamma   90.00
#
_symmetry.space_group_name_H-M   'P 1'
#
loop_
_entity.id
_entity.type
_entity.pdbx_description
1 polymer ?
#
loop_
_entity_poly.entity_id
_entity_poly.type
_entity_poly.pdbx_seq_one_letter_code
_entity_poly.pdbx_strand_id
1 'polypeptide(L)'
;MIKKLLILALIISTTACTKAQKPVEPPSTPQTSVSIIPDHAPGEIPFDFPPVELTSTPTGSYVLSPSLAELQNAWNYKENTVFTFEPAILQKTVETVSTLKDLQGKIFEMPNSLIIPLTDSQAQKSDILITWWQGGSGLAHAIVNNSTDESTPDVYYFDEFVSTPATLKAKTFKILSNRFQQGSPIAIKNGNEYQSGIIININKEKALVKGFNNTISVQNIKNVIPINLHPSVEINSTVYAPIYGIFTKVTVTAIDEEKGQIKASYSENGKTNEHIFFFSEIITKL
;
A
#
# COMPACT_ATOMS: atom_id res chain seq x y z
N MET A 1 -34.85 -67.74 39.34
CA MET A 1 -34.86 -66.96 40.59
C MET A 1 -35.07 -65.48 40.26
N ILE A 2 -36.21 -64.91 40.69
CA ILE A 2 -36.44 -63.53 41.18
C ILE A 2 -36.04 -62.38 40.20
N LYS A 3 -36.93 -61.83 39.35
CA LYS A 3 -37.99 -60.79 39.59
C LYS A 3 -37.56 -59.58 40.47
N LYS A 4 -37.50 -58.39 39.86
CA LYS A 4 -37.75 -57.01 40.39
C LYS A 4 -37.36 -56.05 39.26
N LEU A 5 -38.19 -55.25 38.58
CA LEU A 5 -39.38 -54.44 38.87
C LEU A 5 -39.17 -53.34 39.93
N LEU A 6 -39.40 -52.11 39.46
CA LEU A 6 -39.89 -50.90 40.14
C LEU A 6 -38.83 -49.97 40.78
N ILE A 7 -38.71 -48.73 40.29
CA ILE A 7 -39.41 -47.55 40.84
C ILE A 7 -38.97 -46.27 40.10
N LEU A 8 -39.99 -45.55 39.64
CA LEU A 8 -39.99 -44.18 39.16
C LEU A 8 -39.72 -43.23 40.34
N ALA A 9 -38.68 -42.40 40.27
CA ALA A 9 -38.49 -41.29 41.20
C ALA A 9 -38.65 -39.96 40.46
N LEU A 10 -39.79 -39.32 40.70
CA LEU A 10 -40.11 -37.94 40.39
C LEU A 10 -39.31 -37.04 41.33
N ILE A 11 -38.45 -36.17 40.80
CA ILE A 11 -37.87 -35.06 41.57
C ILE A 11 -38.24 -33.75 40.89
N ILE A 12 -39.10 -33.03 41.59
CA ILE A 12 -39.51 -31.65 41.38
C ILE A 12 -38.27 -30.78 41.62
N SER A 13 -37.90 -29.94 40.64
CA SER A 13 -36.98 -28.83 40.89
C SER A 13 -37.66 -27.51 40.56
N THR A 14 -37.56 -26.65 41.55
CA THR A 14 -38.19 -25.35 41.76
C THR A 14 -37.72 -24.31 40.76
N THR A 15 -38.67 -23.49 40.30
CA THR A 15 -38.44 -22.22 39.61
C THR A 15 -37.73 -21.23 40.53
N ALA A 16 -36.42 -21.06 40.33
CA ALA A 16 -35.66 -19.93 40.86
C ALA A 16 -35.19 -19.05 39.69
N CYS A 17 -35.78 -17.86 39.61
CA CYS A 17 -35.44 -16.82 38.66
C CYS A 17 -33.96 -16.42 38.87
N THR A 18 -33.08 -16.82 37.94
CA THR A 18 -31.66 -16.46 37.97
C THR A 18 -31.41 -15.45 36.87
N LYS A 19 -30.96 -14.25 37.26
CA LYS A 19 -30.48 -13.20 36.35
C LYS A 19 -29.51 -13.81 35.33
N ALA A 20 -29.77 -13.59 34.04
CA ALA A 20 -28.85 -13.95 32.97
C ALA A 20 -27.49 -13.28 33.19
N GLN A 21 -26.46 -14.08 33.47
CA GLN A 21 -25.08 -13.63 33.43
C GLN A 21 -24.70 -13.31 31.98
N LYS A 22 -24.14 -12.12 31.76
CA LYS A 22 -23.48 -11.78 30.49
C LYS A 22 -22.40 -12.83 30.21
N PRO A 23 -22.19 -13.24 28.94
CA PRO A 23 -21.08 -14.12 28.58
C PRO A 23 -19.78 -13.50 29.07
N VAL A 24 -19.02 -14.26 29.86
CA VAL A 24 -17.67 -13.88 30.26
C VAL A 24 -16.80 -14.03 29.01
N GLU A 25 -16.36 -12.90 28.49
CA GLU A 25 -15.36 -12.84 27.43
C GLU A 25 -14.07 -13.52 27.94
N PRO A 26 -13.48 -14.47 27.20
CA PRO A 26 -12.26 -15.13 27.63
C PRO A 26 -11.13 -14.09 27.81
N PRO A 27 -10.25 -14.27 28.79
CA PRO A 27 -9.15 -13.33 29.03
C PRO A 27 -8.30 -13.21 27.77
N SER A 28 -8.15 -11.97 27.28
CA SER A 28 -7.24 -11.66 26.18
C SER A 28 -5.81 -11.89 26.65
N THR A 29 -5.20 -12.99 26.22
CA THR A 29 -3.76 -13.21 26.37
C THR A 29 -3.04 -12.03 25.69
N PRO A 30 -2.12 -11.32 26.37
CA PRO A 30 -1.33 -10.28 25.73
C PRO A 30 -0.57 -10.91 24.56
N GLN A 31 -0.91 -10.53 23.31
CA GLN A 31 -0.09 -10.90 22.16
C GLN A 31 1.21 -10.11 22.27
N THR A 32 2.30 -10.80 22.61
CA THR A 32 3.63 -10.20 22.70
C THR A 32 4.03 -9.63 21.35
N SER A 33 4.18 -8.31 21.27
CA SER A 33 4.77 -7.63 20.11
C SER A 33 6.21 -8.10 19.92
N VAL A 34 6.57 -8.48 18.70
CA VAL A 34 7.97 -8.77 18.37
C VAL A 34 8.67 -7.44 18.06
N SER A 35 9.65 -7.08 18.90
CA SER A 35 10.42 -5.85 18.73
C SER A 35 11.44 -5.95 17.58
N ILE A 36 11.73 -4.80 16.97
CA ILE A 36 12.18 -4.66 15.58
C ILE A 36 13.57 -5.19 15.30
N ILE A 37 14.60 -4.72 16.00
CA ILE A 37 15.97 -4.94 15.55
C ILE A 37 16.88 -4.88 16.79
N PRO A 38 17.43 -6.00 17.29
CA PRO A 38 18.16 -6.03 18.56
C PRO A 38 19.38 -5.11 18.65
N ASP A 39 19.91 -4.66 17.51
CA ASP A 39 21.23 -4.01 17.40
C ASP A 39 21.19 -2.61 16.76
N HIS A 40 20.01 -2.01 16.56
CA HIS A 40 19.86 -0.72 15.86
C HIS A 40 19.00 0.28 16.64
N ALA A 41 19.24 1.58 16.42
CA ALA A 41 18.51 2.64 17.11
C ALA A 41 17.03 2.69 16.69
N PRO A 42 16.11 3.17 17.54
CA PRO A 42 14.70 3.28 17.19
C PRO A 42 14.45 4.08 15.90
N GLY A 43 13.76 3.46 14.95
CA GLY A 43 13.42 4.05 13.66
C GLY A 43 14.57 4.08 12.64
N GLU A 44 15.73 3.52 12.99
CA GLU A 44 16.86 3.33 12.07
C GLU A 44 16.51 2.30 10.98
N ILE A 45 17.00 2.54 9.77
CA ILE A 45 16.85 1.64 8.61
C ILE A 45 18.21 1.48 7.91
N PRO A 46 18.45 0.42 7.12
CA PRO A 46 19.73 0.18 6.44
C PRO A 46 20.05 1.13 5.28
N PHE A 47 19.31 2.24 5.19
CA PHE A 47 19.41 3.26 4.17
C PHE A 47 19.75 4.58 4.84
N ASP A 48 20.50 5.45 4.16
CA ASP A 48 20.88 6.78 4.67
C ASP A 48 19.67 7.74 4.68
N PHE A 49 18.66 7.43 5.48
CA PHE A 49 17.44 8.19 5.68
C PHE A 49 17.19 8.36 7.18
N PRO A 50 16.91 9.58 7.66
CA PRO A 50 16.73 9.80 9.08
C PRO A 50 15.45 9.12 9.59
N PRO A 51 15.41 8.72 10.88
CA PRO A 51 14.17 8.40 11.55
C PRO A 51 13.19 9.58 11.47
N VAL A 52 11.89 9.29 11.35
CA VAL A 52 10.84 10.31 11.20
C VAL A 52 9.67 9.99 12.12
N GLU A 53 8.90 11.00 12.50
CA GLU A 53 7.63 10.79 13.20
C GLU A 53 6.52 10.43 12.22
N LEU A 54 5.56 9.61 12.67
CA LEU A 54 4.32 9.35 11.94
C LEU A 54 3.24 10.32 12.42
N THR A 55 3.14 11.47 11.76
CA THR A 55 2.19 12.51 12.15
C THR A 55 0.78 12.23 11.63
N SER A 56 -0.24 12.60 12.43
CA SER A 56 -1.64 12.69 12.00
C SER A 56 -2.30 11.38 11.49
N THR A 57 -1.75 10.21 11.85
CA THR A 57 -2.36 8.90 11.53
C THR A 57 -2.99 8.29 12.78
N PRO A 58 -4.33 8.16 12.86
CA PRO A 58 -5.00 7.57 14.02
C PRO A 58 -4.67 6.08 14.21
N THR A 59 -4.59 5.64 15.48
CA THR A 59 -4.64 4.20 15.80
C THR A 59 -5.89 3.57 15.19
N GLY A 60 -5.74 2.37 14.63
CA GLY A 60 -6.79 1.64 13.92
C GLY A 60 -6.85 1.94 12.42
N SER A 61 -6.10 2.93 11.93
CA SER A 61 -5.98 3.18 10.49
C SER A 61 -5.21 2.08 9.77
N TYR A 62 -5.61 1.84 8.51
CA TYR A 62 -4.80 1.05 7.59
C TYR A 62 -3.57 1.84 7.14
N VAL A 63 -2.47 1.12 6.96
CA VAL A 63 -1.20 1.61 6.41
C VAL A 63 -0.63 0.57 5.46
N LEU A 64 0.31 0.98 4.61
CA LEU A 64 1.15 0.06 3.85
C LEU A 64 2.55 0.07 4.43
N SER A 65 3.13 -1.11 4.63
CA SER A 65 4.52 -1.28 5.09
C SER A 65 5.12 -2.56 4.53
N PRO A 66 6.45 -2.66 4.42
CA PRO A 66 7.08 -3.96 4.20
C PRO A 66 6.90 -4.87 5.42
N SER A 67 7.24 -6.15 5.25
CA SER A 67 7.33 -7.09 6.35
C SER A 67 8.58 -6.81 7.20
N LEU A 68 8.53 -7.21 8.48
CA LEU A 68 9.70 -7.17 9.34
C LEU A 68 10.87 -8.01 8.79
N ALA A 69 10.57 -9.13 8.13
CA ALA A 69 11.58 -10.03 7.57
C ALA A 69 12.36 -9.38 6.41
N GLU A 70 11.68 -8.63 5.54
CA GLU A 70 12.33 -7.87 4.46
C GLU A 70 13.25 -6.79 5.04
N LEU A 71 12.78 -6.03 6.04
CA LEU A 71 13.62 -5.04 6.73
C LEU A 71 14.85 -5.69 7.38
N GLN A 72 14.69 -6.81 8.07
CA GLN A 72 15.79 -7.57 8.68
C GLN A 72 16.79 -8.07 7.63
N ASN A 73 16.30 -8.55 6.48
CA ASN A 73 17.15 -9.01 5.38
C ASN A 73 17.99 -7.86 4.79
N ALA A 74 17.41 -6.65 4.69
CA ALA A 74 18.07 -5.49 4.12
C ALA A 74 19.30 -4.99 4.90
N TRP A 75 19.42 -5.30 6.19
CA TRP A 75 20.66 -5.01 6.94
C TRP A 75 21.88 -5.75 6.40
N ASN A 76 21.67 -6.95 5.84
CA ASN A 76 22.74 -7.78 5.29
C ASN A 76 22.80 -7.71 3.76
N TYR A 77 21.67 -7.48 3.10
CA TYR A 77 21.54 -7.62 1.65
C TYR A 77 20.77 -6.45 1.00
N LYS A 78 21.00 -5.21 1.47
CA LYS A 78 20.24 -4.00 1.07
C LYS A 78 19.93 -3.89 -0.44
N GLU A 79 20.90 -4.19 -1.31
CA GLU A 79 20.77 -4.01 -2.77
C GLU A 79 19.98 -5.14 -3.43
N ASN A 80 19.84 -6.28 -2.75
CA ASN A 80 19.15 -7.49 -3.23
C ASN A 80 17.82 -7.72 -2.52
N THR A 81 17.47 -6.91 -1.51
CA THR A 81 16.18 -7.02 -0.83
C THR A 81 15.08 -6.37 -1.66
N VAL A 82 14.07 -7.17 -1.96
CA VAL A 82 12.78 -6.75 -2.54
C VAL A 82 11.83 -6.41 -1.39
N PHE A 83 11.14 -5.28 -1.48
CA PHE A 83 10.22 -4.82 -0.44
C PHE A 83 8.77 -4.79 -0.94
N THR A 84 7.96 -5.69 -0.42
CA THR A 84 6.53 -5.76 -0.72
C THR A 84 5.75 -4.95 0.30
N PHE A 85 5.18 -3.83 -0.13
CA PHE A 85 4.36 -3.00 0.75
C PHE A 85 2.96 -3.60 0.86
N GLU A 86 2.63 -4.12 2.04
CA GLU A 86 1.39 -4.83 2.31
C GLU A 86 0.53 -4.09 3.35
N PRO A 87 -0.79 -4.31 3.35
CA PRO A 87 -1.69 -3.70 4.32
C PRO A 87 -1.43 -4.18 5.74
N ALA A 88 -1.34 -3.24 6.66
CA ALA A 88 -1.33 -3.48 8.10
C ALA A 88 -2.22 -2.44 8.83
N ILE A 89 -2.58 -2.74 10.08
CA ILE A 89 -3.35 -1.84 10.94
C ILE A 89 -2.42 -1.24 11.97
N LEU A 90 -2.37 0.09 12.03
CA LEU A 90 -1.61 0.83 13.04
C LEU A 90 -2.20 0.57 14.43
N GLN A 91 -1.43 -0.07 15.31
CA GLN A 91 -1.85 -0.32 16.70
C GLN A 91 -1.40 0.81 17.62
N LYS A 92 -0.18 1.30 17.42
CA LYS A 92 0.43 2.31 18.29
C LYS A 92 1.55 3.05 17.54
N THR A 93 1.76 4.32 17.87
CA THR A 93 2.91 5.11 17.41
C THR A 93 3.71 5.56 18.62
N VAL A 94 5.04 5.43 18.55
CA VAL A 94 6.00 5.88 19.56
C VAL A 94 7.16 6.56 18.82
N GLU A 95 7.21 7.89 18.88
CA GLU A 95 8.25 8.71 18.22
C GLU A 95 8.51 8.28 16.76
N THR A 96 9.56 7.51 16.51
CA THR A 96 10.05 7.10 15.19
C THR A 96 9.66 5.68 14.77
N VAL A 97 8.93 4.97 15.62
CA VAL A 97 8.52 3.57 15.43
C VAL A 97 7.02 3.42 15.67
N SER A 98 6.39 2.54 14.90
CA SER A 98 5.00 2.14 15.12
C SER A 98 4.87 0.64 15.30
N THR A 99 3.92 0.24 16.15
CA THR A 99 3.46 -1.14 16.24
C THR A 99 2.35 -1.35 15.21
N LEU A 100 2.53 -2.34 14.35
CA LEU A 100 1.62 -2.73 13.29
C LEU A 100 1.07 -4.13 13.53
N LYS A 101 -0.12 -4.39 13.00
CA LYS A 101 -0.73 -5.72 12.93
C LYS A 101 -1.04 -6.04 11.46
N ASP A 102 -0.40 -7.06 10.88
CA ASP A 102 -0.75 -7.48 9.51
C ASP A 102 -2.15 -8.12 9.45
N LEU A 103 -2.63 -8.38 8.24
CA LEU A 103 -3.95 -8.99 8.03
C LEU A 103 -4.05 -10.43 8.52
N GLN A 104 -2.92 -11.12 8.76
CA GLN A 104 -2.86 -12.46 9.35
C GLN A 104 -2.84 -12.41 10.89
N GLY A 105 -2.75 -11.21 11.47
CA GLY A 105 -2.83 -10.96 12.90
C GLY A 105 -1.48 -10.97 13.62
N LYS A 106 -0.35 -11.04 12.91
CA LYS A 106 0.98 -10.91 13.49
C LYS A 106 1.23 -9.45 13.87
N ILE A 107 1.74 -9.26 15.08
CA ILE A 107 2.11 -7.95 15.61
C ILE A 107 3.63 -7.78 15.52
N PHE A 108 4.06 -6.67 14.95
CA PHE A 108 5.47 -6.32 14.78
C PHE A 108 5.65 -4.81 14.87
N GLU A 109 6.88 -4.38 15.15
CA GLU A 109 7.25 -2.97 15.08
C GLU A 109 7.81 -2.62 13.69
N MET A 110 7.73 -1.35 13.29
CA MET A 110 8.22 -0.88 12.00
C MET A 110 8.67 0.59 12.11
N PRO A 111 9.84 0.96 11.57
CA PRO A 111 10.23 2.36 11.42
C PRO A 111 9.19 3.16 10.64
N ASN A 112 8.80 4.33 11.16
CA ASN A 112 7.80 5.19 10.55
C ASN A 112 8.19 5.68 9.15
N SER A 113 9.49 5.72 8.86
CA SER A 113 10.02 6.04 7.53
C SER A 113 9.56 5.06 6.45
N LEU A 114 9.19 3.83 6.82
CA LEU A 114 8.73 2.77 5.91
C LEU A 114 7.21 2.57 5.90
N ILE A 115 6.45 3.49 6.50
CA ILE A 115 4.99 3.41 6.61
C ILE A 115 4.34 4.45 5.70
N ILE A 116 3.41 4.01 4.84
CA ILE A 116 2.55 4.87 4.02
C ILE A 116 1.11 4.82 4.59
N PRO A 117 0.60 5.90 5.21
CA PRO A 117 -0.76 5.92 5.75
C PRO A 117 -1.84 5.93 4.67
N LEU A 118 -2.95 5.22 4.95
CA LEU A 118 -4.16 5.19 4.11
C LEU A 118 -5.33 5.83 4.87
N THR A 119 -5.25 7.15 5.05
CA THR A 119 -6.10 7.87 6.02
C THR A 119 -7.38 8.46 5.44
N ASP A 120 -7.54 8.48 4.13
CA ASP A 120 -8.68 9.16 3.52
C ASP A 120 -9.94 8.30 3.58
N SER A 121 -11.07 8.98 3.71
CA SER A 121 -12.37 8.33 3.94
C SER A 121 -13.37 8.52 2.81
N GLN A 122 -13.07 9.38 1.84
CA GLN A 122 -13.94 9.71 0.72
C GLN A 122 -13.07 9.93 -0.52
N ALA A 123 -13.51 9.44 -1.67
CA ALA A 123 -12.90 9.74 -2.96
C ALA A 123 -13.98 10.00 -4.02
N GLN A 124 -13.65 10.87 -4.97
CA GLN A 124 -14.52 11.29 -6.05
C GLN A 124 -14.13 10.60 -7.35
N LYS A 125 -15.08 10.51 -8.29
CA LYS A 125 -14.80 10.01 -9.65
C LYS A 125 -13.57 10.71 -10.24
N SER A 126 -12.72 9.90 -10.87
CA SER A 126 -11.44 10.28 -11.46
C SER A 126 -10.32 10.61 -10.47
N ASP A 127 -10.52 10.56 -9.15
CA ASP A 127 -9.39 10.62 -8.22
C ASP A 127 -8.44 9.44 -8.48
N ILE A 128 -7.14 9.72 -8.51
CA ILE A 128 -6.11 8.67 -8.44
C ILE A 128 -5.71 8.50 -6.99
N LEU A 129 -5.61 7.25 -6.56
CA LEU A 129 -5.34 6.89 -5.18
C LEU A 129 -4.24 5.84 -5.07
N ILE A 130 -3.67 5.74 -3.87
CA ILE A 130 -2.85 4.61 -3.43
C ILE A 130 -3.66 3.74 -2.47
N THR A 131 -3.56 2.43 -2.65
CA THR A 131 -4.19 1.39 -1.83
C THR A 131 -3.35 0.11 -1.93
N TRP A 132 -3.92 -1.04 -1.59
CA TRP A 132 -3.39 -2.34 -1.98
C TRP A 132 -4.41 -3.08 -2.85
N TRP A 133 -3.97 -4.12 -3.56
CA TRP A 133 -4.89 -5.00 -4.27
C TRP A 133 -5.75 -5.79 -3.27
N GLN A 134 -7.02 -5.40 -3.08
CA GLN A 134 -7.86 -5.99 -2.03
C GLN A 134 -8.27 -7.45 -2.27
N GLY A 135 -8.09 -7.95 -3.51
CA GLY A 135 -8.21 -9.37 -3.84
C GLY A 135 -6.98 -10.21 -3.46
N GLY A 136 -5.88 -9.56 -3.05
CA GLY A 136 -4.63 -10.21 -2.68
C GLY A 136 -3.79 -9.32 -1.76
N SER A 137 -2.52 -9.11 -2.11
CA SER A 137 -1.60 -8.24 -1.39
C SER A 137 -0.82 -7.33 -2.34
N GLY A 138 -0.08 -6.38 -1.76
CA GLY A 138 0.78 -5.47 -2.51
C GLY A 138 0.13 -4.12 -2.79
N LEU A 139 0.93 -3.07 -2.58
CA LEU A 139 0.66 -1.69 -2.94
C LEU A 139 0.22 -1.58 -4.40
N ALA A 140 -0.86 -0.83 -4.63
CA ALA A 140 -1.37 -0.53 -5.96
C ALA A 140 -1.79 0.93 -6.07
N HIS A 141 -1.66 1.48 -7.27
CA HIS A 141 -2.37 2.68 -7.68
C HIS A 141 -3.70 2.29 -8.34
N ALA A 142 -4.70 3.16 -8.23
CA ALA A 142 -5.97 2.97 -8.91
C ALA A 142 -6.61 4.32 -9.22
N ILE A 143 -7.54 4.33 -10.18
CA ILE A 143 -8.40 5.46 -10.48
C ILE A 143 -9.84 5.15 -10.09
N VAL A 144 -10.53 6.11 -9.48
CA VAL A 144 -11.95 5.98 -9.13
C VAL A 144 -12.80 6.06 -10.39
N ASN A 145 -13.53 4.97 -10.68
CA ASN A 145 -14.49 4.94 -11.78
C ASN A 145 -15.87 5.45 -11.35
N ASN A 146 -16.32 5.00 -10.17
CA ASN A 146 -17.62 5.32 -9.63
C ASN A 146 -17.52 5.63 -8.13
N SER A 147 -18.22 6.68 -7.71
CA SER A 147 -18.21 7.17 -6.33
C SER A 147 -19.63 7.45 -5.81
N THR A 148 -20.62 6.65 -6.22
CA THR A 148 -21.99 6.74 -5.66
C THR A 148 -21.96 6.68 -4.13
N ASP A 149 -21.11 5.83 -3.57
CA ASP A 149 -20.65 5.91 -2.18
C ASP A 149 -19.17 6.29 -2.18
N GLU A 150 -18.87 7.55 -1.86
CA GLU A 150 -17.49 8.06 -1.83
C GLU A 150 -16.62 7.32 -0.81
N SER A 151 -17.21 6.68 0.20
CA SER A 151 -16.46 5.95 1.22
C SER A 151 -16.05 4.54 0.80
N THR A 152 -16.73 3.96 -0.19
CA THR A 152 -16.41 2.66 -0.78
C THR A 152 -16.46 2.75 -2.31
N PRO A 153 -15.53 3.50 -2.93
CA PRO A 153 -15.57 3.75 -4.36
C PRO A 153 -15.27 2.48 -5.17
N ASP A 154 -15.80 2.41 -6.40
CA ASP A 154 -15.37 1.43 -7.39
C ASP A 154 -14.18 2.00 -8.16
N VAL A 155 -13.11 1.21 -8.27
CA VAL A 155 -11.85 1.63 -8.87
C VAL A 155 -11.38 0.69 -9.97
N TYR A 156 -10.65 1.22 -10.94
CA TYR A 156 -9.78 0.44 -11.80
C TYR A 156 -8.36 0.49 -11.23
N TYR A 157 -7.82 -0.67 -10.86
CA TYR A 157 -6.40 -0.76 -10.52
C TYR A 157 -5.54 -0.47 -11.75
N PHE A 158 -4.41 0.18 -11.53
CA PHE A 158 -3.37 0.36 -12.54
C PHE A 158 -2.56 -0.92 -12.70
N ASP A 159 -3.23 -1.93 -13.23
CA ASP A 159 -2.71 -3.27 -13.51
C ASP A 159 -3.31 -3.73 -14.86
N GLU A 160 -2.45 -4.16 -15.78
CA GLU A 160 -2.86 -4.53 -17.14
C GLU A 160 -3.73 -5.80 -17.20
N PHE A 161 -3.74 -6.61 -16.14
CA PHE A 161 -4.50 -7.86 -16.06
C PHE A 161 -5.87 -7.69 -15.40
N VAL A 162 -6.15 -6.54 -14.77
CA VAL A 162 -7.40 -6.30 -14.03
C VAL A 162 -8.28 -5.30 -14.79
N SER A 163 -9.15 -5.82 -15.66
CA SER A 163 -10.02 -4.98 -16.50
C SER A 163 -11.39 -4.67 -15.89
N THR A 164 -11.72 -5.23 -14.73
CA THR A 164 -13.01 -5.05 -14.06
C THR A 164 -12.87 -4.12 -12.85
N PRO A 165 -13.81 -3.19 -12.62
CA PRO A 165 -13.79 -2.38 -11.41
C PRO A 165 -13.84 -3.25 -10.15
N ALA A 166 -13.20 -2.78 -9.09
CA ALA A 166 -13.28 -3.37 -7.77
C ALA A 166 -13.75 -2.32 -6.74
N THR A 167 -14.62 -2.71 -5.84
CA THR A 167 -15.08 -1.84 -4.74
C THR A 167 -14.06 -1.85 -3.61
N LEU A 168 -13.55 -0.67 -3.24
CA LEU A 168 -12.65 -0.53 -2.09
C LEU A 168 -13.43 -0.49 -0.77
N LYS A 169 -12.84 -1.06 0.28
CA LYS A 169 -13.33 -0.89 1.66
C LYS A 169 -13.13 0.54 2.15
N ALA A 170 -13.96 1.00 3.09
CA ALA A 170 -13.80 2.31 3.69
C ALA A 170 -12.46 2.46 4.43
N LYS A 171 -11.82 3.63 4.31
CA LYS A 171 -10.56 3.97 4.98
C LYS A 171 -9.40 3.03 4.63
N THR A 172 -9.35 2.57 3.38
CA THR A 172 -8.31 1.67 2.85
C THR A 172 -7.54 2.26 1.68
N PHE A 173 -7.63 3.57 1.50
CA PHE A 173 -6.97 4.28 0.42
C PHE A 173 -6.51 5.66 0.89
N LYS A 174 -5.68 6.28 0.07
CA LYS A 174 -5.31 7.68 0.18
C LYS A 174 -5.37 8.31 -1.20
N ILE A 175 -6.08 9.42 -1.33
CA ILE A 175 -6.14 10.19 -2.58
C ILE A 175 -4.78 10.80 -2.83
N LEU A 176 -4.30 10.65 -4.06
CA LEU A 176 -3.08 11.27 -4.49
C LEU A 176 -3.35 12.67 -5.06
N SER A 177 -3.38 13.69 -4.21
CA SER A 177 -3.61 15.10 -4.64
C SER A 177 -2.34 15.95 -4.77
N ASN A 178 -1.24 15.59 -4.11
CA ASN A 178 0.02 16.33 -4.14
C ASN A 178 1.13 15.55 -4.87
N ARG A 179 1.89 16.27 -5.70
CA ARG A 179 3.01 15.77 -6.49
C ARG A 179 4.15 15.16 -5.65
N PHE A 180 4.36 15.63 -4.41
CA PHE A 180 5.39 15.12 -3.50
C PHE A 180 4.80 14.65 -2.17
N GLN A 181 3.91 13.67 -2.22
CA GLN A 181 3.40 13.00 -1.01
C GLN A 181 3.79 11.52 -1.01
N GLN A 182 3.70 10.89 0.17
CA GLN A 182 3.85 9.45 0.30
C GLN A 182 2.83 8.72 -0.59
N GLY A 183 3.31 7.75 -1.35
CA GLY A 183 2.54 7.02 -2.34
C GLY A 183 2.56 7.62 -3.75
N SER A 184 3.06 8.84 -3.96
CA SER A 184 3.08 9.42 -5.31
C SER A 184 4.06 8.70 -6.23
N PRO A 185 3.67 8.45 -7.48
CA PRO A 185 4.55 7.95 -8.51
C PRO A 185 5.51 9.04 -9.00
N ILE A 186 6.74 8.65 -9.30
CA ILE A 186 7.84 9.56 -9.63
C ILE A 186 8.74 8.98 -10.72
N ALA A 187 9.46 9.87 -11.40
CA ALA A 187 10.68 9.56 -12.12
C ALA A 187 11.90 9.99 -11.29
N ILE A 188 12.94 9.19 -11.30
CA ILE A 188 14.19 9.41 -10.59
C ILE A 188 15.29 9.58 -11.63
N LYS A 189 15.91 10.76 -11.65
CA LYS A 189 17.05 11.03 -12.53
C LYS A 189 18.25 10.21 -12.08
N ASN A 190 18.76 9.36 -12.97
CA ASN A 190 19.95 8.55 -12.78
C ASN A 190 20.88 8.72 -13.98
N GLY A 191 21.84 9.64 -13.86
CA GLY A 191 22.69 10.05 -14.97
C GLY A 191 21.88 10.70 -16.10
N ASN A 192 21.88 10.05 -17.27
CA ASN A 192 21.12 10.47 -18.46
C ASN A 192 19.75 9.78 -18.58
N GLU A 193 19.44 8.87 -17.67
CA GLU A 193 18.20 8.10 -17.67
C GLU A 193 17.28 8.55 -16.54
N TYR A 194 16.02 8.15 -16.66
CA TYR A 194 15.00 8.39 -15.64
C TYR A 194 14.36 7.06 -15.30
N GLN A 195 14.39 6.68 -14.02
CA GLN A 195 13.86 5.42 -13.52
C GLN A 195 12.52 5.62 -12.82
N SER A 196 11.59 4.68 -12.94
CA SER A 196 10.32 4.73 -12.22
C SER A 196 10.47 4.44 -10.74
N GLY A 197 9.61 5.06 -9.94
CA GLY A 197 9.53 4.78 -8.51
C GLY A 197 8.29 5.36 -7.85
N ILE A 198 8.18 5.11 -6.56
CA ILE A 198 7.10 5.56 -5.68
C ILE A 198 7.73 6.17 -4.43
N ILE A 199 7.24 7.32 -3.99
CA ILE A 199 7.69 7.95 -2.74
C ILE A 199 7.18 7.13 -1.56
N ILE A 200 8.07 6.65 -0.70
CA ILE A 200 7.72 6.07 0.60
C ILE A 200 7.64 7.20 1.63
N ASN A 201 8.66 8.05 1.69
CA ASN A 201 8.76 9.14 2.66
C ASN A 201 9.65 10.28 2.15
N ILE A 202 9.48 11.47 2.70
CA ILE A 202 10.31 12.65 2.40
C ILE A 202 10.74 13.30 3.73
N ASN A 203 12.04 13.53 3.87
CA ASN A 203 12.59 14.32 4.96
C ASN A 203 13.59 15.34 4.41
N LYS A 204 13.24 16.63 4.48
CA LYS A 204 14.05 17.74 3.94
C LYS A 204 14.39 17.49 2.46
N GLU A 205 15.68 17.38 2.13
CA GLU A 205 16.15 17.12 0.76
C GLU A 205 16.24 15.64 0.40
N LYS A 206 15.88 14.72 1.30
CA LYS A 206 15.93 13.27 1.06
C LYS A 206 14.53 12.71 0.78
N ALA A 207 14.41 11.93 -0.28
CA ALA A 207 13.25 11.11 -0.58
C ALA A 207 13.64 9.64 -0.43
N LEU A 208 12.91 8.90 0.42
CA LEU A 208 12.97 7.44 0.46
C LEU A 208 12.01 6.91 -0.59
N VAL A 209 12.52 6.13 -1.53
CA VAL A 209 11.77 5.73 -2.71
C VAL A 209 11.80 4.21 -2.88
N LYS A 210 10.67 3.65 -3.30
CA LYS A 210 10.56 2.29 -3.83
C LYS A 210 10.71 2.38 -5.34
N GLY A 211 11.85 1.94 -5.87
CA GLY A 211 12.14 1.93 -7.30
C GLY A 211 11.58 0.70 -8.01
N PHE A 212 12.04 0.51 -9.26
CA PHE A 212 11.81 -0.68 -10.05
C PHE A 212 12.25 -1.97 -9.29
N ASN A 213 11.56 -3.09 -9.57
CA ASN A 213 11.73 -4.36 -8.84
C ASN A 213 11.58 -4.27 -7.31
N ASN A 214 10.83 -3.27 -6.82
CA ASN A 214 10.55 -3.07 -5.40
C ASN A 214 11.80 -2.85 -4.53
N THR A 215 12.89 -2.38 -5.11
CA THR A 215 14.10 -2.00 -4.35
C THR A 215 13.90 -0.66 -3.66
N ILE A 216 14.50 -0.47 -2.49
CA ILE A 216 14.45 0.82 -1.78
C ILE A 216 15.78 1.57 -1.97
N SER A 217 15.69 2.87 -2.21
CA SER A 217 16.85 3.77 -2.23
C SER A 217 16.53 5.13 -1.63
N VAL A 218 17.57 5.90 -1.32
CA VAL A 218 17.44 7.30 -0.90
C VAL A 218 17.92 8.19 -2.04
N GLN A 219 17.07 9.12 -2.44
CA GLN A 219 17.32 10.07 -3.51
C GLN A 219 17.36 11.49 -2.95
N ASN A 220 18.17 12.36 -3.56
CA ASN A 220 17.99 13.80 -3.34
C ASN A 220 16.70 14.22 -4.05
N ILE A 221 15.84 14.99 -3.38
CA ILE A 221 14.56 15.44 -3.93
C ILE A 221 14.73 16.21 -5.26
N LYS A 222 15.89 16.86 -5.48
CA LYS A 222 16.24 17.55 -6.74
C LYS A 222 16.39 16.60 -7.94
N ASN A 223 16.62 15.31 -7.69
CA ASN A 223 16.67 14.27 -8.72
C ASN A 223 15.32 13.57 -8.91
N VAL A 224 14.29 13.95 -8.14
CA VAL A 224 12.96 13.35 -8.21
C VAL A 224 12.03 14.26 -9.00
N ILE A 225 11.44 13.72 -10.06
CA ILE A 225 10.46 14.39 -10.90
C ILE A 225 9.09 13.79 -10.58
N PRO A 226 8.13 14.59 -10.10
CA PRO A 226 6.79 14.10 -9.82
C PRO A 226 6.03 13.86 -11.13
N ILE A 227 5.33 12.74 -11.19
CA ILE A 227 4.47 12.41 -12.33
C ILE A 227 3.14 13.14 -12.17
N ASN A 228 2.63 13.70 -13.28
CA ASN A 228 1.31 14.30 -13.29
C ASN A 228 0.26 13.19 -13.36
N LEU A 229 -0.60 13.13 -12.34
CA LEU A 229 -1.63 12.11 -12.21
C LEU A 229 -2.75 12.25 -13.24
N HIS A 230 -2.91 13.43 -13.86
CA HIS A 230 -3.81 13.62 -15.00
C HIS A 230 -3.01 14.26 -16.14
N PRO A 231 -2.22 13.47 -16.88
CA PRO A 231 -1.37 14.01 -17.93
C PRO A 231 -2.24 14.51 -19.09
N SER A 232 -1.95 15.71 -19.59
CA SER A 232 -2.57 16.22 -20.82
C SER A 232 -1.83 15.62 -22.01
N VAL A 233 -2.46 14.65 -22.66
CA VAL A 233 -1.90 13.85 -23.75
C VAL A 233 -2.86 13.77 -24.93
N GLU A 234 -2.30 13.66 -26.13
CA GLU A 234 -3.07 13.53 -27.37
C GLU A 234 -2.60 12.30 -28.15
N ILE A 235 -3.49 11.69 -28.94
CA ILE A 235 -3.13 10.60 -29.85
C ILE A 235 -2.08 11.11 -30.85
N ASN A 236 -1.08 10.27 -31.13
CA ASN A 236 0.13 10.56 -31.92
C ASN A 236 1.17 11.47 -31.24
N SER A 237 0.93 11.95 -30.02
CA SER A 237 1.96 12.68 -29.27
C SER A 237 3.07 11.74 -28.78
N THR A 238 4.30 12.26 -28.70
CA THR A 238 5.42 11.57 -28.06
C THR A 238 5.45 11.93 -26.57
N VAL A 239 5.39 10.91 -25.72
CA VAL A 239 5.52 11.03 -24.27
C VAL A 239 6.61 10.07 -23.77
N TYR A 240 6.90 10.08 -22.47
CA TYR A 240 7.78 9.12 -21.84
C TYR A 240 6.97 8.19 -20.92
N ALA A 241 7.25 6.89 -21.02
CA ALA A 241 6.64 5.86 -20.19
C ALA A 241 7.70 4.81 -19.77
N PRO A 242 7.57 4.15 -18.61
CA PRO A 242 8.57 3.22 -18.11
C PRO A 242 8.52 1.89 -18.86
N ILE A 243 9.60 1.55 -19.57
CA ILE A 243 9.83 0.24 -20.16
C ILE A 243 10.93 -0.42 -19.33
N TYR A 244 10.61 -1.56 -18.69
CA TYR A 244 11.50 -2.20 -17.70
C TYR A 244 12.02 -1.23 -16.64
N GLY A 245 11.17 -0.31 -16.19
CA GLY A 245 11.49 0.68 -15.17
C GLY A 245 12.24 1.92 -15.67
N ILE A 246 12.55 2.03 -16.97
CA ILE A 246 13.25 3.18 -17.55
C ILE A 246 12.30 3.97 -18.45
N PHE A 247 12.16 5.27 -18.18
CA PHE A 247 11.33 6.16 -19.00
C PHE A 247 11.90 6.31 -20.41
N THR A 248 11.17 5.76 -21.37
CA THR A 248 11.52 5.72 -22.79
C THR A 248 10.49 6.47 -23.60
N LYS A 249 10.90 7.07 -24.72
CA LYS A 249 9.97 7.74 -25.63
C LYS A 249 9.01 6.72 -26.24
N VAL A 250 7.72 7.01 -26.14
CA VAL A 250 6.63 6.22 -26.71
C VAL A 250 5.68 7.15 -27.48
N THR A 251 4.97 6.62 -28.47
CA THR A 251 3.96 7.36 -29.25
C THR A 251 2.57 6.89 -28.85
N VAL A 252 1.73 7.80 -28.37
CA VAL A 252 0.36 7.49 -27.94
C VAL A 252 -0.48 7.01 -29.12
N THR A 253 -1.12 5.84 -28.98
CA THR A 253 -2.01 5.25 -30.00
C THR A 253 -3.48 5.25 -29.59
N ALA A 254 -3.78 5.20 -28.29
CA ALA A 254 -5.14 5.35 -27.75
C ALA A 254 -5.13 5.84 -26.30
N ILE A 255 -6.24 6.42 -25.85
CA ILE A 255 -6.45 6.91 -24.49
C ILE A 255 -7.80 6.40 -23.99
N ASP A 256 -7.83 5.79 -22.80
CA ASP A 256 -9.04 5.41 -22.06
C ASP A 256 -8.99 6.17 -20.73
N GLU A 257 -9.62 7.34 -20.69
CA GLU A 257 -9.62 8.24 -19.54
C GLU A 257 -10.37 7.65 -18.33
N GLU A 258 -11.39 6.82 -18.57
CA GLU A 258 -12.18 6.18 -17.52
C GLU A 258 -11.30 5.24 -16.68
N LYS A 259 -10.39 4.52 -17.34
CA LYS A 259 -9.44 3.61 -16.69
C LYS A 259 -8.08 4.24 -16.40
N GLY A 260 -7.87 5.50 -16.77
CA GLY A 260 -6.58 6.16 -16.68
C GLY A 260 -5.49 5.43 -17.48
N GLN A 261 -5.86 4.84 -18.62
CA GLN A 261 -4.96 4.04 -19.47
C GLN A 261 -4.55 4.82 -20.72
N ILE A 262 -3.29 4.67 -21.10
CA ILE A 262 -2.72 5.15 -22.35
C ILE A 262 -2.10 3.97 -23.07
N LYS A 263 -2.64 3.66 -24.25
CA LYS A 263 -1.99 2.72 -25.16
C LYS A 263 -0.93 3.47 -25.94
N ALA A 264 0.30 2.97 -25.95
CA ALA A 264 1.39 3.60 -26.70
C ALA A 264 2.31 2.58 -27.36
N SER A 265 2.90 3.00 -28.48
CA SER A 265 3.84 2.22 -29.26
C SER A 265 5.29 2.65 -29.02
N TYR A 266 6.20 1.71 -29.08
CA TYR A 266 7.64 1.95 -28.95
C TYR A 266 8.43 0.97 -29.82
N SER A 267 9.66 1.35 -30.18
CA SER A 267 10.55 0.49 -30.94
C SER A 267 11.57 -0.17 -30.03
N GLU A 268 11.67 -1.50 -30.11
CA GLU A 268 12.68 -2.27 -29.41
C GLU A 268 13.25 -3.31 -30.38
N ASN A 269 14.59 -3.38 -30.50
CA ASN A 269 15.28 -4.31 -31.39
C ASN A 269 14.74 -4.32 -32.84
N GLY A 270 14.36 -3.14 -33.34
CA GLY A 270 13.81 -2.95 -34.70
C GLY A 270 12.36 -3.40 -34.90
N LYS A 271 11.67 -3.81 -33.82
CA LYS A 271 10.24 -4.17 -33.85
C LYS A 271 9.42 -3.07 -33.18
N THR A 272 8.22 -2.85 -33.71
CA THR A 272 7.22 -2.00 -33.05
C THR A 272 6.42 -2.84 -32.07
N ASN A 273 6.46 -2.47 -30.80
CA ASN A 273 5.63 -3.03 -29.75
C ASN A 273 4.54 -2.02 -29.38
N GLU A 274 3.48 -2.52 -28.76
CA GLU A 274 2.41 -1.70 -28.20
C GLU A 274 2.09 -2.21 -26.79
N HIS A 275 1.90 -1.28 -25.86
CA HIS A 275 1.65 -1.59 -24.46
C HIS A 275 0.68 -0.58 -23.84
N ILE A 276 0.04 -0.99 -22.75
CA ILE A 276 -0.83 -0.13 -21.96
C ILE A 276 0.00 0.40 -20.80
N PHE A 277 0.00 1.71 -20.66
CA PHE A 277 0.59 2.44 -19.53
C PHE A 277 -0.53 3.14 -18.77
N PHE A 278 -0.29 3.49 -17.52
CA PHE A 278 -1.28 4.20 -16.70
C PHE A 278 -0.93 5.68 -16.54
N PHE A 279 -1.90 6.52 -16.20
CA PHE A 279 -1.67 7.96 -15.99
C PHE A 279 -0.57 8.23 -14.97
N SER A 280 -0.42 7.38 -13.95
CA SER A 280 0.67 7.43 -12.96
C SER A 280 2.06 7.14 -13.52
N GLU A 281 2.18 6.81 -14.80
CA GLU A 281 3.43 6.36 -15.44
C GLU A 281 3.82 7.24 -16.63
N ILE A 282 3.15 8.37 -16.83
CA ILE A 282 3.27 9.15 -18.07
C ILE A 282 3.90 10.51 -17.78
N ILE A 283 5.00 10.79 -18.47
CA ILE A 283 5.66 12.10 -18.41
C ILE A 283 5.64 12.73 -19.80
N THR A 284 5.05 13.91 -19.90
CA THR A 284 4.95 14.64 -21.18
C THR A 284 6.25 15.38 -21.55
N LYS A 285 7.15 15.63 -20.58
CA LYS A 285 8.44 16.31 -20.80
C LYS A 285 9.47 15.96 -19.71
N LEU A 286 10.68 15.56 -20.13
CA LEU A 286 11.86 15.26 -19.31
C LEU A 286 13.07 16.13 -19.71
#